data_AF-A0A1G7HAJ3-F1
#
_entry.id   AF-A0A1G7HAJ3-F1
#
_cell.length_a   1.000
_cell.length_b   1.000
_cell.length_c   1.000
_cell.angle_alpha   90.00
_cell.angle_beta   90.00
_cell.angle_gamma   90.00
#
_symmetry.space_group_name_H-M   'P 1'
#
loop_
_entity.id
_entity.type
_entity.pdbx_description
1 polymer ?
#
loop_
_entity_poly.entity_id
_entity_poly.type
_entity_poly.pdbx_seq_one_letter_code
_entity_poly.pdbx_strand_id
1 'polypeptide(L)'
;MRRSRHHTQKTDNHGRILDTVSISERPATVEDRAVPGHWEGDLLFGGTSSQIATLVERQTRYVMLVKLGGTDTETVVNALIKNARKLPQELYKSLTWDRGKEMAEHKRFTLATDVQVYFCDPHNPWQRGTNENTNGLLRQYFPKGIDLSSHSQAKLNAVARQLNERPRKTLDFHTPAEMFSQIVASTG
;
A
#
# COMPACT_ATOMS: atom_id res chain seq x y z
N MET A 1 -17.43 42.11 6.20
CA MET A 1 -16.58 42.11 7.42
C MET A 1 -15.72 40.87 7.47
N ARG A 2 -14.46 41.06 7.79
CA ARG A 2 -13.30 40.15 7.64
C ARG A 2 -13.21 39.22 8.86
N ARG A 3 -13.21 37.89 8.67
CA ARG A 3 -12.90 36.93 9.75
C ARG A 3 -11.38 36.79 9.92
N SER A 4 -10.96 36.58 11.16
CA SER A 4 -9.63 36.80 11.70
C SER A 4 -8.55 35.84 11.19
N ARG A 5 -7.36 36.41 10.96
CA ARG A 5 -6.09 35.69 10.80
C ARG A 5 -5.63 35.22 12.18
N HIS A 6 -6.02 34.01 12.60
CA HIS A 6 -5.31 33.35 13.68
C HIS A 6 -4.09 32.63 13.12
N HIS A 7 -2.95 33.10 13.60
CA HIS A 7 -1.59 32.68 13.35
C HIS A 7 -1.41 31.18 13.57
N THR A 8 -1.48 30.37 12.51
CA THR A 8 -0.87 29.03 12.54
C THR A 8 0.59 29.22 12.17
N GLN A 9 1.52 28.87 13.06
CA GLN A 9 2.92 28.69 12.67
C GLN A 9 2.99 27.49 11.71
N LYS A 10 2.62 27.71 10.44
CA LYS A 10 2.94 26.78 9.37
C LYS A 10 4.40 27.05 9.03
N THR A 11 5.29 26.28 9.63
CA THR A 11 6.60 26.05 9.02
C THR A 11 6.36 25.32 7.70
N ASP A 12 7.18 25.58 6.67
CA ASP A 12 7.05 24.95 5.35
C ASP A 12 7.16 23.40 5.38
N ASN A 13 7.51 22.84 6.54
CA ASN A 13 7.66 21.42 6.82
C ASN A 13 6.44 20.77 7.49
N HIS A 14 5.40 21.53 7.86
CA HIS A 14 4.26 20.95 8.58
C HIS A 14 3.47 19.95 7.71
N GLY A 15 3.66 18.66 7.97
CA GLY A 15 3.02 17.56 7.23
C GLY A 15 3.84 16.96 6.10
N ARG A 16 5.12 17.36 5.93
CA ARG A 16 6.05 16.71 4.99
C ARG A 16 6.81 15.59 5.68
N ILE A 17 6.83 14.41 5.06
CA ILE A 17 7.72 13.32 5.44
C ILE A 17 9.16 13.79 5.15
N LEU A 18 10.05 13.65 6.13
CA LEU A 18 11.46 13.98 5.98
C LEU A 18 12.18 12.83 5.30
N ASP A 19 13.22 13.13 4.51
CA ASP A 19 14.10 12.13 3.90
C ASP A 19 13.36 11.07 3.06
N THR A 20 12.37 11.51 2.29
CA THR A 20 11.70 10.66 1.29
C THR A 20 12.63 10.36 0.14
N VAL A 21 12.71 9.08 -0.25
CA VAL A 21 13.34 8.67 -1.51
C VAL A 21 12.31 8.82 -2.63
N SER A 22 12.67 9.55 -3.68
CA SER A 22 11.74 9.80 -4.79
C SER A 22 11.44 8.52 -5.55
N ILE A 23 10.23 8.41 -6.07
CA ILE A 23 9.84 7.34 -6.99
C ILE A 23 10.71 7.27 -8.25
N SER A 24 11.28 8.40 -8.67
CA SER A 24 12.23 8.50 -9.79
C SER A 24 13.58 7.82 -9.52
N GLU A 25 13.90 7.55 -8.25
CA GLU A 25 15.12 6.85 -7.86
C GLU A 25 14.95 5.32 -7.85
N ARG A 26 13.75 4.81 -8.17
CA ARG A 26 13.52 3.37 -8.30
C ARG A 26 14.36 2.79 -9.44
N PRO A 27 14.89 1.56 -9.28
CA PRO A 27 15.50 0.84 -10.39
C PRO A 27 14.53 0.72 -11.57
N ALA A 28 15.03 0.85 -12.80
CA ALA A 28 14.20 0.78 -14.01
C ALA A 28 13.40 -0.53 -14.13
N THR A 29 13.94 -1.63 -13.58
CA THR A 29 13.30 -2.96 -13.49
C THR A 29 12.01 -2.97 -12.66
N VAL A 30 11.72 -1.89 -11.92
CA VAL A 30 10.47 -1.76 -11.19
C VAL A 30 9.36 -1.32 -12.14
N GLU A 31 9.65 -0.48 -13.13
CA GLU A 31 8.64 0.16 -14.00
C GLU A 31 8.06 -0.76 -15.06
N ASP A 32 8.87 -1.66 -15.61
CA ASP A 32 8.42 -2.66 -16.59
C ASP A 32 7.57 -3.77 -15.97
N ARG A 33 7.50 -3.84 -14.63
CA ARG A 33 6.79 -4.87 -13.85
C ARG A 33 7.29 -6.28 -14.18
N ALA A 34 8.53 -6.41 -14.67
CA ALA A 34 9.11 -7.69 -15.07
C ALA A 34 9.65 -8.48 -13.88
N VAL A 35 9.97 -7.80 -12.78
CA VAL A 35 10.53 -8.41 -11.57
C VAL A 35 9.46 -8.48 -10.47
N PRO A 36 9.26 -9.64 -9.83
CA PRO A 36 8.32 -9.75 -8.73
C PRO A 36 8.85 -9.12 -7.44
N GLY A 37 7.93 -8.81 -6.54
CA GLY A 37 8.22 -8.36 -5.19
C GLY A 37 8.28 -6.84 -5.05
N HIS A 38 7.87 -6.10 -6.08
CA HIS A 38 7.67 -4.66 -5.98
C HIS A 38 6.19 -4.41 -5.66
N TRP A 39 5.92 -3.77 -4.52
CA TRP A 39 4.57 -3.54 -4.02
C TRP A 39 4.18 -2.07 -4.11
N GLU A 40 2.93 -1.80 -4.48
CA GLU A 40 2.27 -0.51 -4.31
C GLU A 40 1.40 -0.57 -3.04
N GLY A 41 1.47 0.44 -2.19
CA GLY A 41 0.75 0.47 -0.92
C GLY A 41 -0.05 1.75 -0.69
N ASP A 42 -1.26 1.61 -0.14
CA ASP A 42 -2.21 2.71 0.12
C ASP A 42 -3.01 2.49 1.41
N LEU A 43 -3.76 3.51 1.81
CA LEU A 43 -4.82 3.40 2.80
C LEU A 43 -6.22 3.47 2.18
N LEU A 44 -7.02 2.43 2.42
CA LEU A 44 -8.45 2.45 2.17
C LEU A 44 -9.17 3.03 3.41
N PHE A 45 -9.55 4.30 3.34
CA PHE A 45 -10.26 4.97 4.44
C PHE A 45 -11.74 4.55 4.55
N GLY A 46 -12.18 4.35 5.78
CA GLY A 46 -13.57 4.11 6.19
C GLY A 46 -14.17 5.31 6.94
N GLY A 47 -15.31 5.07 7.59
CA GLY A 47 -15.91 5.96 8.58
C GLY A 47 -15.21 5.85 9.94
N THR A 48 -15.52 6.76 10.86
CA THR A 48 -15.06 6.73 12.26
C THR A 48 -13.53 6.60 12.41
N SER A 49 -12.77 7.26 11.52
CA SER A 49 -11.30 7.18 11.50
C SER A 49 -10.77 5.74 11.42
N SER A 50 -11.47 4.85 10.72
CA SER A 50 -11.00 3.49 10.45
C SER A 50 -10.33 3.39 9.07
N GLN A 51 -9.38 2.48 8.94
CA GLN A 51 -8.61 2.30 7.70
C GLN A 51 -8.08 0.88 7.55
N ILE A 52 -7.83 0.49 6.32
CA ILE A 52 -7.16 -0.76 5.94
C ILE A 52 -5.97 -0.39 5.07
N ALA A 53 -4.79 -0.95 5.35
CA ALA A 53 -3.68 -0.84 4.42
C ALA A 53 -3.88 -1.82 3.25
N THR A 54 -3.78 -1.34 2.02
CA THR A 54 -3.91 -2.13 0.80
C THR A 54 -2.55 -2.22 0.13
N LEU A 55 -2.09 -3.45 -0.10
CA LEU A 55 -0.82 -3.75 -0.75
C LEU A 55 -1.12 -4.52 -2.04
N VAL A 56 -0.55 -4.08 -3.16
CA VAL A 56 -0.74 -4.75 -4.45
C VAL A 56 0.61 -4.98 -5.12
N GLU A 57 0.90 -6.23 -5.47
CA GLU A 57 2.14 -6.62 -6.13
C GLU A 57 2.11 -6.18 -7.61
N ARG A 58 3.17 -5.52 -8.07
CA ARG A 58 3.22 -4.80 -9.35
C ARG A 58 3.34 -5.71 -10.57
N GLN A 59 3.72 -6.97 -10.45
CA GLN A 59 3.75 -7.90 -11.60
C GLN A 59 2.43 -8.68 -11.72
N THR A 60 2.04 -9.35 -10.65
CA THR A 60 0.94 -10.32 -10.53
C THR A 60 -0.40 -9.70 -10.16
N ARG A 61 -0.42 -8.44 -9.71
CA ARG A 61 -1.61 -7.79 -9.12
C ARG A 61 -2.11 -8.47 -7.84
N TYR A 62 -1.29 -9.28 -7.18
CA TYR A 62 -1.69 -9.97 -5.95
C TYR A 62 -1.95 -8.95 -4.84
N VAL A 63 -3.14 -9.05 -4.24
CA VAL A 63 -3.63 -8.11 -3.22
C VAL A 63 -3.44 -8.70 -1.84
N MET A 64 -2.87 -7.91 -0.93
CA MET A 64 -2.92 -8.16 0.51
C MET A 64 -3.62 -6.99 1.20
N LEU A 65 -4.49 -7.31 2.15
CA LEU A 65 -5.18 -6.33 2.98
C LEU A 65 -4.69 -6.50 4.42
N VAL A 66 -4.29 -5.39 5.05
CA VAL A 66 -3.77 -5.40 6.41
C VAL A 66 -4.71 -4.59 7.31
N LYS A 67 -5.26 -5.26 8.33
CA LYS A 67 -6.07 -4.60 9.35
C LYS A 67 -5.19 -3.66 10.15
N LEU A 68 -5.66 -2.43 10.34
CA LEU A 68 -5.02 -1.43 11.16
C LEU A 68 -5.82 -1.22 12.45
N GLY A 69 -5.13 -1.09 13.58
CA GLY A 69 -5.73 -0.82 14.89
C GLY A 69 -5.91 0.67 15.20
N GLY A 70 -5.43 1.54 14.30
CA GLY A 70 -5.30 2.97 14.49
C GLY A 70 -4.87 3.68 13.20
N THR A 71 -4.87 5.00 13.23
CA THR A 71 -4.54 5.87 12.08
C THR A 71 -3.19 6.54 12.17
N ASP A 72 -2.50 6.38 13.30
CA ASP A 72 -1.18 6.93 13.54
C ASP A 72 -0.09 6.14 12.80
N THR A 73 1.02 6.84 12.55
CA THR A 73 2.19 6.33 11.83
C THR A 73 2.77 5.07 12.46
N GLU A 74 2.86 5.02 13.80
CA GLU A 74 3.43 3.88 14.51
C GLU A 74 2.62 2.61 14.24
N THR A 75 1.29 2.70 14.40
CA THR A 75 0.37 1.60 14.15
C THR A 75 0.45 1.10 12.70
N VAL A 76 0.47 2.01 11.72
CA VAL A 76 0.57 1.65 10.30
C VAL A 76 1.88 0.94 10.01
N VAL A 77 3.01 1.53 10.39
CA VAL A 77 4.34 0.95 10.13
C VAL A 77 4.51 -0.40 10.85
N ASN A 78 4.04 -0.54 12.10
CA ASN A 78 4.09 -1.82 12.83
C ASN A 78 3.30 -2.92 12.11
N ALA A 79 2.11 -2.59 11.62
CA ALA A 79 1.28 -3.53 10.88
C ALA A 79 1.92 -3.95 9.56
N LEU A 80 2.54 -3.01 8.84
CA LEU A 80 3.26 -3.27 7.60
C LEU A 80 4.51 -4.13 7.82
N ILE A 81 5.32 -3.84 8.84
CA ILE A 81 6.49 -4.68 9.21
C ILE A 81 6.05 -6.12 9.50
N LYS A 82 4.99 -6.28 10.31
CA LYS A 82 4.45 -7.61 10.63
C LYS A 82 3.92 -8.34 9.39
N ASN A 83 3.38 -7.61 8.42
CA ASN A 83 2.92 -8.19 7.17
C ASN A 83 4.10 -8.59 6.26
N ALA A 84 5.07 -7.71 6.07
CA ALA A 84 6.25 -7.95 5.23
C ALA A 84 7.03 -9.20 5.68
N ARG A 85 7.20 -9.40 6.99
CA ARG A 85 7.87 -10.58 7.56
C ARG A 85 7.17 -11.93 7.32
N LYS A 86 5.97 -11.94 6.75
CA LYS A 86 5.27 -13.18 6.36
C LYS A 86 5.71 -13.70 5.00
N LEU A 87 6.43 -12.90 4.23
CA LEU A 87 6.92 -13.25 2.92
C LEU A 87 8.46 -13.34 2.96
N PRO A 88 9.06 -14.26 2.18
CA PRO A 88 10.49 -14.20 1.88
C PRO A 88 10.90 -12.84 1.31
N GLN A 89 12.13 -12.42 1.57
CA GLN A 89 12.64 -11.11 1.15
C GLN A 89 12.60 -10.94 -0.37
N GLU A 90 12.80 -12.02 -1.11
CA GLU A 90 12.77 -12.08 -2.56
C GLU A 90 11.39 -11.70 -3.13
N LEU A 91 10.32 -11.91 -2.35
CA LEU A 91 8.94 -11.56 -2.70
C LEU A 91 8.52 -10.19 -2.17
N TYR A 92 9.41 -9.46 -1.50
CA TYR A 92 9.13 -8.13 -0.94
C TYR A 92 10.35 -7.21 -1.07
N LYS A 93 10.72 -6.85 -2.30
CA LYS A 93 11.91 -6.07 -2.63
C LYS A 93 11.77 -4.56 -2.39
N SER A 94 10.59 -4.00 -2.65
CA SER A 94 10.34 -2.57 -2.44
C SER A 94 8.88 -2.26 -2.19
N LEU A 95 8.62 -1.14 -1.53
CA LEU A 95 7.29 -0.58 -1.33
C LEU A 95 7.20 0.81 -1.94
N THR A 96 6.16 1.08 -2.73
CA THR A 96 5.85 2.42 -3.23
C THR A 96 4.60 2.94 -2.54
N TRP A 97 4.70 4.12 -1.93
CA TRP A 97 3.60 4.76 -1.20
C TRP A 97 3.39 6.20 -1.68
N ASP A 98 2.24 6.78 -1.34
CA ASP A 98 2.07 8.23 -1.48
C ASP A 98 2.80 8.98 -0.35
N ARG A 99 2.80 10.32 -0.38
CA ARG A 99 3.43 11.14 0.66
C ARG A 99 2.54 11.34 1.90
N GLY A 100 1.65 10.39 2.19
CA GLY A 100 0.79 10.38 3.35
C GLY A 100 1.58 10.24 4.65
N LYS A 101 1.22 11.05 5.66
CA LYS A 101 1.94 11.11 6.95
C LYS A 101 1.98 9.78 7.72
N GLU A 102 1.09 8.84 7.40
CA GLU A 102 1.09 7.49 7.94
C GLU A 102 2.39 6.73 7.68
N MET A 103 3.16 7.14 6.66
CA MET A 103 4.46 6.59 6.31
C MET A 103 5.63 7.49 6.72
N ALA A 104 5.42 8.41 7.68
CA ALA A 104 6.49 9.29 8.16
C ALA A 104 7.67 8.53 8.83
N GLU A 105 7.44 7.33 9.35
CA GLU A 105 8.48 6.44 9.89
C GLU A 105 8.94 5.36 8.89
N HIS A 106 8.90 5.63 7.58
CA HIS A 106 9.33 4.67 6.54
C HIS A 106 10.75 4.13 6.75
N LYS A 107 11.66 4.95 7.30
CA LYS A 107 13.03 4.49 7.65
C LYS A 107 13.02 3.33 8.64
N ARG A 108 12.09 3.34 9.61
CA ARG A 108 11.93 2.25 10.57
C ARG A 108 11.38 1.00 9.91
N PHE A 109 10.44 1.15 8.97
CA PHE A 109 9.98 0.05 8.12
C PHE A 109 11.16 -0.59 7.37
N THR A 110 11.93 0.24 6.66
CA THR A 110 13.11 -0.22 5.89
C THR A 110 14.12 -0.92 6.79
N LEU A 111 14.52 -0.32 7.92
CA LEU A 111 15.47 -0.93 8.85
C LEU A 111 15.00 -2.29 9.40
N ALA A 112 13.69 -2.46 9.59
CA ALA A 112 13.13 -3.67 10.19
C ALA A 112 12.88 -4.82 9.20
N THR A 113 12.95 -4.56 7.89
CA THR A 113 12.52 -5.46 6.82
C THR A 113 13.48 -5.54 5.63
N ASP A 114 14.50 -4.67 5.57
CA ASP A 114 15.39 -4.46 4.42
C ASP A 114 14.68 -4.07 3.11
N VAL A 115 13.44 -3.56 3.22
CA VAL A 115 12.62 -3.15 2.08
C VAL A 115 12.73 -1.65 1.87
N GLN A 116 13.14 -1.25 0.66
CA GLN A 116 13.22 0.16 0.29
C GLN A 116 11.83 0.76 0.05
N VAL A 117 11.57 1.92 0.64
CA VAL A 117 10.33 2.68 0.45
C VAL A 117 10.57 3.86 -0.49
N TYR A 118 9.77 3.95 -1.54
CA TYR A 118 9.79 5.03 -2.51
C TYR A 118 8.47 5.80 -2.49
N PHE A 119 8.55 7.11 -2.66
CA PHE A 119 7.41 8.02 -2.53
C PHE A 119 7.02 8.64 -3.86
N CYS A 120 5.75 8.53 -4.23
CA CYS A 120 5.20 9.22 -5.39
C CYS A 120 5.43 10.73 -5.34
N ASP A 121 5.48 11.33 -6.52
CA ASP A 121 5.56 12.78 -6.66
C ASP A 121 4.23 13.45 -6.29
N PRO A 122 4.25 14.62 -5.62
CA PRO A 122 3.02 15.32 -5.26
C PRO A 122 2.16 15.60 -6.48
N HIS A 123 0.85 15.35 -6.38
CA HIS A 123 -0.12 15.53 -7.47
C HIS A 123 0.01 14.56 -8.66
N ASN A 124 0.73 13.44 -8.50
CA ASN A 124 0.89 12.43 -9.56
C ASN A 124 0.26 11.06 -9.16
N PRO A 125 -1.07 10.97 -8.92
CA PRO A 125 -1.71 9.74 -8.42
C PRO A 125 -1.56 8.54 -9.37
N TRP A 126 -1.41 8.77 -10.68
CA TRP A 126 -1.24 7.71 -11.69
C TRP A 126 0.02 6.86 -11.49
N GLN A 127 1.03 7.36 -10.75
CA GLN A 127 2.23 6.60 -10.38
C GLN A 127 1.90 5.36 -9.51
N ARG A 128 0.68 5.28 -8.98
CA ARG A 128 0.09 4.15 -8.24
C ARG A 128 -1.22 3.65 -8.86
N GLY A 129 -1.31 3.68 -10.19
CA GLY A 129 -2.53 3.30 -10.92
C GLY A 129 -3.05 1.88 -10.61
N THR A 130 -2.19 0.96 -10.15
CA THR A 130 -2.62 -0.39 -9.77
C THR A 130 -3.43 -0.38 -8.48
N ASN A 131 -2.98 0.38 -7.47
CA ASN A 131 -3.72 0.52 -6.23
C ASN A 131 -5.02 1.31 -6.41
N GLU A 132 -5.06 2.34 -7.25
CA GLU A 132 -6.29 3.10 -7.49
C GLU A 132 -7.41 2.18 -8.04
N ASN A 133 -7.10 1.40 -9.07
CA ASN A 133 -8.03 0.42 -9.62
C ASN A 133 -8.44 -0.65 -8.59
N THR A 134 -7.47 -1.16 -7.82
CA THR A 134 -7.74 -2.18 -6.79
C THR A 134 -8.62 -1.64 -5.67
N ASN A 135 -8.37 -0.40 -5.21
CA ASN A 135 -9.19 0.27 -4.21
C ASN A 135 -10.61 0.50 -4.74
N GLY A 136 -10.78 0.82 -6.03
CA GLY A 136 -12.09 0.86 -6.68
C GLY A 136 -12.86 -0.45 -6.57
N LEU A 137 -12.20 -1.59 -6.79
CA LEU A 137 -12.81 -2.92 -6.62
C LEU A 137 -13.12 -3.23 -5.15
N LEU A 138 -12.24 -2.85 -4.23
CA LEU A 138 -12.44 -3.05 -2.81
C LEU A 138 -13.66 -2.28 -2.28
N ARG A 139 -14.06 -1.17 -2.92
CA ARG A 139 -15.29 -0.44 -2.56
C ARG A 139 -16.58 -1.22 -2.78
N GLN A 140 -16.55 -2.31 -3.57
CA GLN A 140 -17.70 -3.23 -3.69
C GLN A 140 -17.92 -4.03 -2.38
N TYR A 141 -16.86 -4.24 -1.61
CA TYR A 141 -16.88 -4.96 -0.33
C TYR A 141 -16.90 -4.00 0.87
N PHE A 142 -16.25 -2.85 0.72
CA PHE A 142 -16.07 -1.84 1.75
C PHE A 142 -16.55 -0.48 1.24
N PRO A 143 -17.88 -0.26 1.12
CA PRO A 143 -18.43 1.03 0.71
C PRO A 143 -17.87 2.21 1.51
N LYS A 144 -17.80 3.39 0.91
CA LYS A 144 -17.31 4.59 1.60
C LYS A 144 -18.17 4.89 2.83
N GLY A 145 -17.54 5.35 3.90
CA GLY A 145 -18.22 5.80 5.12
C GLY A 145 -18.58 4.70 6.13
N ILE A 146 -18.42 3.41 5.79
CA ILE A 146 -18.62 2.33 6.78
C ILE A 146 -17.45 2.25 7.75
N ASP A 147 -17.73 1.81 8.98
CA ASP A 147 -16.67 1.51 9.94
C ASP A 147 -15.95 0.19 9.60
N LEU A 148 -14.68 0.31 9.19
CA LEU A 148 -13.81 -0.81 8.83
C LEU A 148 -13.20 -1.48 10.06
N SER A 149 -13.26 -0.86 11.24
CA SER A 149 -12.70 -1.40 12.48
C SER A 149 -13.40 -2.71 12.89
N SER A 150 -14.68 -2.85 12.52
CA SER A 150 -15.50 -4.04 12.76
C SER A 150 -15.04 -5.29 11.98
N HIS A 151 -14.28 -5.13 10.90
CA HIS A 151 -13.82 -6.25 10.08
C HIS A 151 -12.56 -6.90 10.67
N SER A 152 -12.59 -8.23 10.81
CA SER A 152 -11.44 -9.02 11.24
C SER A 152 -10.41 -9.19 10.13
N GLN A 153 -9.15 -9.45 10.49
CA GLN A 153 -8.11 -9.78 9.50
C GLN A 153 -8.50 -11.00 8.64
N ALA A 154 -9.21 -11.98 9.21
CA ALA A 154 -9.71 -13.14 8.48
C ALA A 154 -10.73 -12.74 7.39
N LYS A 155 -11.63 -11.80 7.68
CA LYS A 155 -12.57 -11.26 6.69
C LYS A 155 -11.83 -10.52 5.58
N LEU A 156 -10.81 -9.74 5.93
CA LEU A 156 -9.97 -9.04 4.94
C LEU A 156 -9.24 -10.04 4.03
N ASN A 157 -8.67 -11.10 4.59
CA ASN A 157 -8.01 -12.16 3.82
C ASN A 157 -8.99 -12.85 2.86
N ALA A 158 -10.23 -13.10 3.30
CA ALA A 158 -11.26 -13.70 2.44
C ALA A 158 -11.64 -12.79 1.26
N VAL A 159 -11.75 -11.47 1.48
CA VAL A 159 -11.99 -10.50 0.40
C VAL A 159 -10.80 -10.42 -0.55
N ALA A 160 -9.57 -10.34 -0.02
CA ALA A 160 -8.35 -10.34 -0.83
C ALA A 160 -8.28 -11.61 -1.70
N ARG A 161 -8.59 -12.78 -1.12
CA ARG A 161 -8.64 -14.06 -1.83
C ARG A 161 -9.62 -14.01 -3.02
N GLN A 162 -10.84 -13.51 -2.83
CA GLN A 162 -11.80 -13.37 -3.94
C GLN A 162 -11.27 -12.47 -5.07
N LEU A 163 -10.55 -11.40 -4.74
CA LEU A 163 -9.92 -10.55 -5.76
C LEU A 163 -8.72 -11.22 -6.44
N ASN A 164 -7.99 -12.05 -5.71
CA ASN A 164 -6.81 -12.78 -6.18
C ASN A 164 -7.18 -14.03 -7.00
N GLU A 165 -8.37 -14.58 -6.82
CA GLU A 165 -8.91 -15.70 -7.61
C GLU A 165 -9.72 -15.20 -8.83
N ARG A 166 -9.79 -13.89 -9.06
CA ARG A 166 -10.50 -13.29 -10.20
C ARG A 166 -9.58 -13.14 -11.42
N PRO A 167 -9.91 -13.75 -12.57
CA PRO A 167 -9.18 -13.56 -13.83
C PRO A 167 -8.98 -12.09 -14.19
N ARG A 168 -7.77 -11.72 -14.64
CA ARG A 168 -7.45 -10.36 -15.07
C ARG A 168 -7.05 -10.35 -16.54
N LYS A 169 -7.70 -9.50 -17.35
CA LYS A 169 -7.31 -9.29 -18.76
C LYS A 169 -5.84 -8.87 -18.90
N THR A 170 -5.31 -8.13 -17.92
CA THR A 170 -3.89 -7.69 -17.91
C THR A 170 -2.89 -8.81 -17.63
N LEU A 171 -3.37 -10.00 -17.25
CA LEU A 171 -2.58 -11.21 -16.98
C LEU A 171 -3.02 -12.33 -17.92
N ASP A 172 -3.47 -12.00 -19.14
CA ASP A 172 -4.00 -12.96 -20.12
C ASP A 172 -5.05 -13.91 -19.52
N PHE A 173 -5.95 -13.33 -18.71
CA PHE A 173 -7.03 -14.03 -17.99
C PHE A 173 -6.57 -15.04 -16.93
N HIS A 174 -5.30 -15.06 -16.55
CA HIS A 174 -4.85 -15.74 -15.35
C HIS A 174 -5.29 -14.95 -14.10
N THR A 175 -5.37 -15.64 -12.98
CA THR A 175 -5.67 -15.04 -11.68
C THR A 175 -4.38 -14.54 -11.01
N PRO A 176 -4.43 -13.44 -10.24
CA PRO A 176 -3.29 -13.00 -9.44
C PRO A 176 -2.72 -14.09 -8.54
N ALA A 177 -3.57 -14.96 -7.99
CA ALA A 177 -3.15 -16.08 -7.14
C ALA A 177 -2.32 -17.12 -7.92
N GLU A 178 -2.71 -17.48 -9.13
CA GLU A 178 -1.94 -18.41 -9.99
C GLU A 178 -0.57 -17.81 -10.32
N MET A 179 -0.55 -16.57 -10.80
CA MET A 179 0.69 -15.89 -11.19
C MET A 179 1.64 -15.73 -9.99
N PHE A 180 1.11 -15.34 -8.83
CA PHE A 180 1.92 -15.20 -7.61
C PHE A 180 2.45 -16.55 -7.10
N SER A 181 1.64 -17.62 -7.19
CA SER A 181 2.08 -18.97 -6.78
C SER A 181 3.22 -19.49 -7.65
N GLN A 182 3.21 -19.20 -8.95
CA GLN A 182 4.32 -19.57 -9.85
C GLN A 182 5.63 -18.88 -9.44
N ILE A 183 5.58 -17.61 -9.08
CA ILE A 183 6.74 -16.85 -8.58
C ILE A 183 7.24 -17.41 -7.25
N VAL A 184 6.33 -17.72 -6.31
CA VAL A 184 6.71 -18.33 -5.03
C VAL A 184 7.44 -19.66 -5.27
N ALA A 185 6.91 -20.49 -6.18
CA ALA A 185 7.51 -21.79 -6.51
C ALA A 185 8.86 -21.69 -7.23
N SER A 186 9.16 -20.59 -7.92
CA SER A 186 10.46 -20.38 -8.57
C SER A 186 11.50 -19.72 -7.68
N THR A 187 11.12 -19.32 -6.46
CA THR A 187 11.98 -18.57 -5.52
C THR A 187 12.45 -19.43 -4.34
N GLY A 188 11.80 -20.57 -4.09
CA GLY A 188 12.19 -21.58 -3.10
C GLY A 188 12.85 -22.80 -3.73
#